data_AF-A0A226NIY3-F1
#
_entry.id   AF-A0A226NIY3-F1
#
_cell.length_a   1.000
_cell.length_b   1.000
_cell.length_c   1.000
_cell.angle_alpha   90.00
_cell.angle_beta   90.00
_cell.angle_gamma   90.00
#
_symmetry.space_group_name_H-M   'P 1'
#
loop_
_entity.id
_entity.type
_entity.pdbx_description
1 polymer ?
#
loop_
_entity_poly.entity_id
_entity_poly.type
_entity_poly.pdbx_seq_one_letter_code
_entity_poly.pdbx_strand_id
1 'polypeptide(L)'
;MPGILSQFQRSAVFCFFPARSLDKLYNFADCSGLHLIFALNALRRNPNNSWNSSNALSLLKYSASKKYNISWELGNEPNNYRTLIGRSVNGSQLGKDYIQLRSLLQLIRTYSRANLYGPNIGRPRKNVMALLEG
;
A
#
# COMPACT_ATOMS: atom_id res chain seq x y z
N MET A 1 -10.98 -41.27 -8.26
CA MET A 1 -9.78 -40.41 -8.31
C MET A 1 -10.14 -39.06 -8.92
N PRO A 2 -10.51 -38.04 -8.13
CA PRO A 2 -10.68 -36.68 -8.63
C PRO A 2 -9.65 -35.70 -8.04
N GLY A 3 -8.91 -35.04 -8.94
CA GLY A 3 -8.69 -33.60 -8.92
C GLY A 3 -7.85 -32.98 -7.80
N ILE A 4 -6.52 -32.98 -7.99
CA ILE A 4 -5.54 -32.17 -7.24
C ILE A 4 -5.65 -30.69 -7.65
N LEU A 5 -6.83 -30.07 -7.48
CA LEU A 5 -7.07 -28.67 -7.84
C LEU A 5 -7.86 -27.90 -6.77
N SER A 6 -7.56 -28.11 -5.48
CA SER A 6 -8.21 -27.34 -4.40
C SER A 6 -7.30 -26.79 -3.31
N GLN A 7 -5.96 -26.87 -3.44
CA GLN A 7 -5.05 -26.48 -2.33
C GLN A 7 -4.10 -25.32 -2.64
N PHE A 8 -4.57 -24.30 -3.34
CA PHE A 8 -3.89 -22.99 -3.34
C PHE A 8 -4.82 -21.89 -2.85
N GLN A 9 -5.41 -22.06 -1.66
CA GLN A 9 -5.68 -20.91 -0.81
C GLN A 9 -4.32 -20.29 -0.46
N ARG A 10 -3.90 -19.27 -1.22
CA ARG A 10 -2.78 -18.40 -0.85
C ARG A 10 -3.18 -17.69 0.43
N SER A 11 -2.89 -18.31 1.56
CA SER A 11 -2.83 -17.65 2.85
C SER A 11 -1.99 -16.39 2.67
N ALA A 12 -2.59 -15.22 2.88
CA ALA A 12 -1.83 -13.98 2.96
C ALA A 12 -0.85 -14.15 4.13
N VAL A 13 0.38 -14.52 3.82
CA VAL A 13 1.46 -14.61 4.80
C VAL A 13 1.61 -13.18 5.34
N PHE A 14 1.23 -12.98 6.60
CA PHE A 14 1.54 -11.76 7.32
C PHE A 14 3.06 -11.73 7.50
N CYS A 15 3.76 -11.26 6.47
CA CYS A 15 5.20 -11.13 6.50
C CYS A 15 5.53 -9.95 7.41
N PHE A 16 6.21 -10.23 8.52
CA PHE A 16 6.79 -9.19 9.35
C PHE A 16 7.91 -8.53 8.55
N PHE A 17 7.87 -7.20 8.43
CA PHE A 17 8.91 -6.42 7.76
C PHE A 17 9.74 -5.66 8.80
N PRO A 18 10.90 -6.19 9.22
CA PRO A 18 11.77 -5.52 10.18
C PRO A 18 12.23 -4.15 9.65
N ALA A 19 12.42 -3.20 10.56
CA ALA A 19 12.97 -1.88 10.22
C ALA A 19 14.33 -1.97 9.49
N ARG A 20 15.18 -2.93 9.86
CA ARG A 20 16.47 -3.18 9.19
C ARG A 20 16.32 -3.61 7.72
N SER A 21 15.19 -4.21 7.35
CA SER A 21 14.91 -4.56 5.96
C SER A 21 14.62 -3.31 5.13
N LEU A 22 14.01 -2.29 5.74
CA LEU A 22 13.84 -0.98 5.10
C LEU A 22 15.19 -0.33 4.83
N ASP A 23 16.11 -0.38 5.80
CA ASP A 23 17.45 0.20 5.66
C ASP A 23 18.18 -0.41 4.46
N LYS A 24 18.14 -1.74 4.32
CA LYS A 24 18.76 -2.43 3.18
C LYS A 24 18.15 -2.02 1.84
N LEU A 25 16.82 -1.92 1.78
CA LEU A 25 16.10 -1.52 0.57
C LEU A 25 16.40 -0.07 0.19
N TYR A 26 16.40 0.83 1.17
CA TYR A 26 16.72 2.23 0.95
C TYR A 26 18.16 2.39 0.49
N ASN A 27 19.12 1.76 1.18
CA ASN A 27 20.52 1.81 0.80
C ASN A 27 20.75 1.27 -0.62
N PHE A 28 20.07 0.19 -1.00
CA PHE A 28 20.15 -0.32 -2.36
C PHE A 28 19.68 0.72 -3.40
N ALA A 29 18.52 1.35 -3.16
CA ALA A 29 17.99 2.38 -4.06
C ALA A 29 18.92 3.60 -4.13
N ASP A 30 19.35 4.11 -2.97
CA ASP A 30 20.23 5.27 -2.83
C ASP A 30 21.60 5.03 -3.49
N CYS A 31 22.24 3.89 -3.22
CA CYS A 31 23.50 3.51 -3.87
C CYS A 31 23.36 3.30 -5.38
N SER A 32 22.16 2.99 -5.87
CA SER A 32 21.88 2.82 -7.31
C SER A 32 21.42 4.11 -7.98
N GLY A 33 21.31 5.23 -7.26
CA GLY A 33 20.77 6.49 -7.77
C GLY A 33 19.27 6.43 -8.09
N LEU A 34 18.54 5.48 -7.50
CA LEU A 34 17.10 5.27 -7.70
C LEU A 34 16.29 5.94 -6.59
N HIS A 35 15.12 6.45 -6.96
CA HIS A 35 14.15 6.99 -6.00
C HIS A 35 13.20 5.90 -5.50
N LEU A 36 13.23 5.62 -4.19
CA LEU A 36 12.42 4.56 -3.61
C LEU A 36 10.95 5.01 -3.44
N ILE A 37 10.04 4.26 -4.06
CA ILE A 37 8.60 4.32 -3.79
C ILE A 37 8.22 3.08 -2.98
N PHE A 38 7.62 3.27 -1.81
CA PHE A 38 7.26 2.19 -0.89
C PHE A 38 5.75 2.10 -0.68
N ALA A 39 5.17 0.94 -1.00
CA ALA A 39 3.75 0.68 -0.84
C ALA A 39 3.40 0.17 0.56
N LEU A 40 2.51 0.88 1.24
CA LEU A 40 1.98 0.53 2.56
C LEU A 40 0.84 -0.48 2.45
N ASN A 41 0.66 -1.28 3.51
CA ASN A 41 -0.39 -2.29 3.53
C ASN A 41 -1.78 -1.66 3.77
N ALA A 42 -2.64 -1.66 2.74
CA ALA A 42 -4.02 -1.17 2.81
C ALA A 42 -5.03 -2.19 3.40
N LEU A 43 -4.62 -3.43 3.71
CA LEU A 43 -5.49 -4.50 4.18
C LEU A 43 -5.62 -4.57 5.70
N ARG A 44 -4.80 -3.79 6.41
CA ARG A 44 -4.92 -3.58 7.86
C ARG A 44 -6.13 -2.71 8.14
N ARG A 45 -7.22 -3.32 8.65
CA ARG A 45 -8.50 -2.66 8.85
C ARG A 45 -8.95 -2.69 10.31
N ASN A 46 -9.57 -1.61 10.75
CA ASN A 46 -10.29 -1.53 12.01
C ASN A 46 -11.65 -2.25 11.89
N PRO A 47 -12.35 -2.54 13.01
CA PRO A 47 -13.68 -3.17 12.97
C PRO A 47 -14.72 -2.40 12.13
N ASN A 48 -14.59 -1.08 12.04
CA ASN A 48 -15.43 -0.21 11.19
C ASN A 48 -14.98 -0.14 9.71
N ASN A 49 -14.09 -1.04 9.28
CA ASN A 49 -13.52 -1.09 7.92
C ASN A 49 -12.65 0.10 7.48
N SER A 50 -12.38 1.07 8.38
CA SER A 50 -11.37 2.10 8.14
C SER A 50 -9.95 1.53 8.14
N TRP A 51 -9.03 2.18 7.43
CA TRP A 51 -7.64 1.78 7.43
C TRP A 51 -6.96 2.01 8.79
N ASN A 52 -6.30 0.95 9.29
CA ASN A 52 -5.51 1.01 10.51
C ASN A 52 -4.09 1.50 10.18
N SER A 53 -3.86 2.80 10.40
CA SER A 53 -2.61 3.47 10.06
C SER A 53 -1.51 3.34 11.12
N SER A 54 -1.73 2.67 12.25
CA SER A 54 -0.78 2.65 13.38
C SER A 54 0.59 2.07 12.98
N ASN A 55 0.60 0.99 12.19
CA ASN A 55 1.85 0.41 11.69
C ASN A 55 2.55 1.34 10.68
N ALA A 56 1.77 1.93 9.76
CA ALA A 56 2.29 2.87 8.78
C ALA A 56 2.91 4.09 9.48
N LEU A 57 2.27 4.64 10.50
CA LEU A 57 2.79 5.77 11.26
C LEU A 57 4.12 5.45 11.94
N SER A 58 4.26 4.26 12.53
CA SER A 58 5.54 3.82 13.11
C SER A 58 6.64 3.73 12.05
N LEU A 59 6.33 3.19 10.87
CA LEU A 59 7.27 3.11 9.75
C LEU A 59 7.65 4.49 9.21
N LEU A 60 6.68 5.40 9.06
CA LEU A 60 6.91 6.78 8.63
C LEU A 60 7.81 7.51 9.63
N LYS A 61 7.56 7.39 10.94
CA LYS A 61 8.40 8.00 11.98
C LYS A 61 9.82 7.45 11.96
N TYR A 62 9.98 6.15 11.77
CA TYR A 62 11.28 5.51 11.65
C TYR A 62 12.05 6.02 10.42
N SER A 63 11.39 6.05 9.27
CA SER A 63 11.99 6.51 8.01
C SER A 63 12.38 7.99 8.09
N ALA A 64 11.55 8.80 8.75
CA ALA A 64 11.81 10.21 8.98
C ALA A 64 13.00 10.46 9.93
N SER A 65 13.17 9.63 10.97
CA SER A 65 14.31 9.75 11.90
C SER A 65 15.64 9.41 11.21
N LYS A 66 15.60 8.53 10.21
CA LYS A 66 16.71 8.20 9.31
C LYS A 66 16.91 9.20 8.17
N LYS A 67 16.00 10.17 8.02
CA LYS A 67 15.97 11.16 6.91
C LYS A 67 15.87 10.52 5.52
N TYR A 68 15.23 9.36 5.42
CA TYR A 68 15.05 8.67 4.14
C TYR A 68 14.10 9.43 3.23
N ASN A 69 14.51 9.71 2.00
CA ASN A 69 13.68 10.34 0.98
C ASN A 69 12.86 9.28 0.23
N ILE A 70 11.72 8.90 0.80
CA ILE A 70 10.83 7.86 0.28
C ILE A 70 9.52 8.50 -0.18
N SER A 71 9.01 8.05 -1.33
CA SER A 71 7.63 8.31 -1.74
C SER A 71 6.73 7.13 -1.41
N TRP A 72 5.44 7.40 -1.23
CA TRP A 72 4.54 6.45 -0.58
C TRP A 72 3.39 6.05 -1.49
N GLU A 73 2.94 4.80 -1.34
CA GLU A 73 1.71 4.27 -1.93
C GLU A 73 0.88 3.58 -0.85
N LEU A 74 -0.42 3.35 -1.11
CA LEU A 74 -1.31 2.66 -0.19
C LEU A 74 -2.04 1.52 -0.89
N GLY A 75 -1.61 0.30 -0.58
CA GLY A 75 -2.14 -0.92 -1.17
C GLY A 75 -1.53 -1.23 -2.53
N ASN A 76 -1.84 -2.42 -3.01
CA ASN A 76 -1.54 -2.89 -4.35
C ASN A 76 -2.79 -3.59 -4.90
N GLU A 77 -3.24 -3.25 -6.11
CA GLU A 77 -4.38 -3.87 -6.82
C GLU A 77 -5.64 -4.13 -5.96
N PRO A 78 -6.30 -3.07 -5.46
CA PRO A 78 -7.47 -3.20 -4.58
C PRO A 78 -8.65 -3.94 -5.23
N ASN A 79 -8.70 -3.95 -6.57
CA ASN A 79 -9.66 -4.69 -7.38
C ASN A 79 -9.59 -6.22 -7.18
N ASN A 80 -8.48 -6.76 -6.70
CA ASN A 80 -8.29 -8.20 -6.52
C ASN A 80 -8.45 -8.65 -5.05
N TYR A 81 -8.74 -7.74 -4.11
CA TYR A 81 -8.84 -8.06 -2.68
C TYR A 81 -9.97 -9.06 -2.37
N ARG A 82 -11.11 -8.95 -3.06
CA ARG A 82 -12.21 -9.91 -2.88
C ARG A 82 -11.77 -11.33 -3.21
N THR A 83 -10.97 -11.51 -4.27
CA THR A 83 -10.48 -12.81 -4.72
C THR A 83 -9.33 -13.32 -3.85
N LEU A 84 -8.43 -12.43 -3.40
CA LEU A 84 -7.21 -12.81 -2.70
C LEU A 84 -7.40 -13.09 -1.21
N ILE A 85 -8.30 -12.36 -0.55
CA ILE A 85 -8.42 -12.37 0.93
C ILE A 85 -9.88 -12.33 1.42
N GLY A 86 -10.86 -12.45 0.51
CA GLY A 86 -12.28 -12.44 0.85
C GLY A 86 -12.81 -11.10 1.37
N ARG A 87 -12.02 -10.02 1.31
CA ARG A 87 -12.42 -8.67 1.75
C ARG A 87 -12.47 -7.72 0.57
N SER A 88 -13.55 -6.96 0.47
CA SER A 88 -13.70 -5.89 -0.53
C SER A 88 -13.59 -4.53 0.14
N VAL A 89 -12.73 -3.66 -0.39
CA VAL A 89 -12.66 -2.26 0.00
C VAL A 89 -13.25 -1.45 -1.15
N ASN A 90 -14.29 -0.66 -0.89
CA ASN A 90 -14.87 0.18 -1.93
C ASN A 90 -13.92 1.35 -2.26
N GLY A 91 -14.03 1.92 -3.47
CA GLY A 91 -13.17 3.02 -3.91
C GLY A 91 -13.29 4.30 -3.07
N SER A 92 -14.49 4.62 -2.58
CA SER A 92 -14.72 5.78 -1.69
C SER A 92 -14.01 5.63 -0.33
N GLN A 93 -14.04 4.43 0.25
CA GLN A 93 -13.34 4.10 1.48
C GLN A 93 -11.83 4.14 1.26
N LEU A 94 -11.34 3.61 0.14
CA LEU A 94 -9.94 3.71 -0.23
C LEU A 94 -9.52 5.18 -0.38
N GLY A 95 -10.35 6.03 -0.99
CA GLY A 95 -10.12 7.48 -1.05
C GLY A 95 -9.99 8.12 0.33
N LYS A 96 -10.87 7.76 1.28
CA LYS A 96 -10.76 8.21 2.68
C LYS A 96 -9.46 7.74 3.34
N ASP A 97 -9.05 6.51 3.07
CA ASP A 97 -7.79 5.96 3.59
C ASP A 97 -6.57 6.71 3.03
N TYR A 98 -6.61 7.10 1.76
CA TYR A 98 -5.59 7.93 1.11
C TYR A 98 -5.52 9.34 1.72
N ILE A 99 -6.67 9.96 2.01
CA ILE A 99 -6.73 11.25 2.72
C ILE A 99 -6.10 11.12 4.10
N GLN A 100 -6.42 10.07 4.84
CA GLN A 100 -5.83 9.79 6.15
C GLN A 100 -4.30 9.64 6.04
N LEU A 101 -3.79 8.89 5.05
CA LEU A 101 -2.34 8.77 4.82
C LEU A 101 -1.71 10.14 4.48
N ARG A 102 -2.36 10.95 3.64
CA ARG A 102 -1.88 12.29 3.31
C ARG A 102 -1.75 13.17 4.55
N SER A 103 -2.73 13.15 5.45
CA SER A 103 -2.66 13.88 6.72
C SER A 103 -1.50 13.41 7.59
N LEU A 104 -1.22 12.10 7.65
CA LEU A 104 -0.07 11.57 8.41
C LEU A 104 1.27 12.00 7.83
N LEU A 105 1.40 12.05 6.50
CA LEU A 105 2.61 12.53 5.83
C LEU A 105 2.84 14.03 6.11
N GLN A 106 1.78 14.83 6.13
CA GLN A 106 1.86 16.26 6.45
C GLN A 106 2.32 16.55 7.88
N LEU A 107 1.98 15.68 8.84
CA LEU A 107 2.45 15.80 10.24
C LEU A 107 3.96 15.60 10.38
N ILE A 108 4.60 14.94 9.42
CA ILE A 108 6.02 14.63 9.47
C ILE A 108 6.76 15.59 8.55
N ARG A 109 7.55 16.51 9.13
CA ARG A 109 8.23 17.58 8.39
C ARG A 109 9.00 17.08 7.16
N THR A 110 9.73 15.96 7.31
CA THR A 110 10.49 15.30 6.23
C THR A 110 9.62 14.86 5.06
N TYR A 111 8.35 14.49 5.31
CA TYR A 111 7.41 13.98 4.31
C TYR A 111 6.26 14.94 3.97
N SER A 112 6.30 16.16 4.50
CA SER A 112 5.31 17.21 4.19
C SER A 112 5.17 17.49 2.69
N ARG A 113 6.25 17.24 1.92
CA ARG A 113 6.31 17.37 0.46
C ARG A 113 6.53 16.04 -0.26
N ALA A 114 6.40 14.91 0.44
CA ALA A 114 6.58 13.60 -0.19
C ALA A 114 5.47 13.33 -1.20
N ASN A 115 5.84 12.71 -2.32
CA ASN A 115 4.86 12.27 -3.31
C ASN A 115 4.08 11.07 -2.78
N LEU A 116 2.77 11.09 -3.02
CA LEU A 116 1.83 10.03 -2.66
C LEU A 116 1.19 9.53 -3.96
N TYR A 117 1.51 8.31 -4.36
CA TYR A 117 1.04 7.69 -5.60
C TYR A 117 -0.09 6.68 -5.33
N GLY A 118 -0.99 6.49 -6.30
CA GLY A 118 -2.18 5.66 -6.13
C GLY A 118 -3.26 5.89 -7.18
N PRO A 119 -4.29 5.02 -7.23
CA PRO A 119 -4.55 3.86 -6.36
C PRO A 119 -4.01 2.53 -6.91
N ASN A 120 -3.02 2.56 -7.81
CA ASN A 120 -2.37 1.40 -8.43
C ASN A 120 -3.36 0.29 -8.81
N ILE A 121 -4.42 0.70 -9.53
CA ILE A 121 -5.48 -0.19 -10.00
C ILE A 121 -4.94 -1.09 -11.11
N GLY A 122 -5.35 -2.36 -11.10
CA GLY A 122 -5.07 -3.27 -12.23
C GLY A 122 -5.76 -2.80 -13.52
N ARG A 123 -5.51 -3.51 -14.64
CA ARG A 123 -6.10 -3.18 -15.95
C ARG A 123 -7.60 -2.90 -15.85
N PRO A 124 -8.09 -1.76 -16.37
CA PRO A 124 -9.52 -1.47 -16.39
C PRO A 124 -10.26 -2.60 -17.11
N ARG A 125 -11.36 -3.08 -16.53
CA ARG A 125 -12.25 -4.02 -17.23
C ARG A 125 -12.93 -3.28 -18.38
N LYS A 126 -13.19 -3.98 -19.50
CA LYS A 126 -13.73 -3.42 -20.76
C LYS A 126 -14.90 -2.42 -20.56
N ASN A 127 -15.75 -2.66 -19.56
CA ASN A 127 -16.92 -1.85 -19.27
C ASN A 127 -16.61 -0.45 -18.68
N VAL A 128 -15.38 -0.19 -18.22
CA VAL A 128 -14.94 1.12 -17.68
C VAL A 128 -14.19 1.93 -18.74
N MET A 129 -13.76 1.31 -19.85
CA MET A 129 -13.11 2.01 -20.96
C MET A 129 -14.07 3.00 -21.65
N ALA A 130 -15.36 2.69 -21.68
CA ALA A 130 -16.40 3.59 -22.20
C ALA A 130 -16.56 4.89 -21.38
N LEU A 131 -15.99 4.96 -20.17
CA LEU A 131 -15.99 6.17 -19.34
C LEU A 131 -14.72 7.03 -19.55
N LEU A 132 -13.74 6.51 -20.31
CA LEU A 132 -12.47 7.18 -20.61
C LEU A 132 -12.43 7.77 -22.02
N GLU A 133 -13.31 7.29 -22.91
CA GLU A 133 -13.60 7.93 -24.20
C GLU A 133 -14.70 8.99 -23.99
N GLY A 134 -14.30 10.12 -23.41
CA GLY A 134 -15.10 11.36 -23.42
C GLY A 134 -14.69 12.23 -24.60
#